data_AF-A0A0C3IDQ8-F1
#
_entry.id   AF-A0A0C3IDQ8-F1
#
_cell.length_a   1.000
_cell.length_b   1.000
_cell.length_c   1.000
_cell.angle_alpha   90.00
_cell.angle_beta   90.00
_cell.angle_gamma   90.00
#
_symmetry.space_group_name_H-M   'P 1'
#
loop_
_entity.id
_entity.type
_entity.pdbx_description
1 polymer ?
#
loop_
_entity_poly.entity_id
_entity_poly.type
_entity_poly.pdbx_seq_one_letter_code
_entity_poly.pdbx_strand_id
1 'polypeptide(L)'
;IFCSTGVCPDGFSLPCQHSLVHYVALIRSFGAPNGLCTLIMELKHIKAVKEPWRCSNKYKALGQMLLTNQCLDKLAAAAVDFEKHEML
;
A
#
# COMPACT_ATOMS: atom_id res chain seq x y z
N ILE A 1 -14.68 29.08 8.85
CA ILE A 1 -15.76 28.54 9.72
C ILE A 1 -15.16 28.05 11.04
N PHE A 2 -14.45 26.92 11.12
CA PHE A 2 -13.95 26.38 12.41
C PHE A 2 -12.90 27.25 13.15
N CYS A 3 -11.93 27.88 12.48
CA CYS A 3 -11.02 28.85 13.11
C CYS A 3 -11.74 30.14 13.50
N SER A 4 -12.61 30.63 12.61
CA SER A 4 -13.39 31.86 12.83
C SER A 4 -14.45 31.72 13.93
N THR A 5 -14.90 30.49 14.23
CA THR A 5 -15.84 30.19 15.33
C THR A 5 -15.15 29.72 16.62
N GLY A 6 -13.81 29.67 16.66
CA GLY A 6 -13.05 29.33 17.88
C GLY A 6 -13.18 27.87 18.35
N VAL A 7 -13.70 26.96 17.51
CA VAL A 7 -13.98 25.56 17.88
C VAL A 7 -12.69 24.73 18.00
N CYS A 8 -11.59 25.17 17.36
CA CYS A 8 -10.29 24.50 17.42
C CYS A 8 -9.17 25.55 17.56
N PRO A 9 -8.90 26.06 18.78
CA PRO A 9 -7.95 27.14 19.02
C PRO A 9 -6.48 26.72 18.83
N ASP A 10 -6.16 25.44 19.07
CA ASP A 10 -4.79 24.90 18.99
C ASP A 10 -4.39 24.40 17.59
N GLY A 11 -5.25 24.59 16.59
CA GLY A 11 -5.00 24.25 15.18
C GLY A 11 -5.49 22.87 14.75
N PHE A 12 -5.54 22.66 13.42
CA PHE A 12 -6.06 21.43 12.83
C PHE A 12 -4.98 20.36 12.72
N SER A 13 -5.22 19.18 13.31
CA SER A 13 -4.47 17.97 12.99
C SER A 13 -5.09 17.31 11.75
N LEU A 14 -4.86 17.90 10.57
CA LEU A 14 -5.31 17.30 9.31
C LEU A 14 -4.54 16.00 9.07
N PRO A 15 -5.23 14.85 8.95
CA PRO A 15 -4.55 13.61 8.60
C PRO A 15 -3.83 13.79 7.26
N CYS A 16 -2.56 13.35 7.23
CA CYS A 16 -1.68 13.33 6.05
C CYS A 16 -1.07 14.67 5.58
N GLN A 17 -1.12 15.78 6.34
CA GLN A 17 -0.44 17.03 5.93
C GLN A 17 1.09 16.85 5.75
N HIS A 18 1.73 15.95 6.50
CA HIS A 18 3.14 15.60 6.35
C HIS A 18 3.48 15.03 4.96
N SER A 19 2.53 14.36 4.31
CA SER A 19 2.75 13.79 2.98
C SER A 19 3.03 14.87 1.94
N LEU A 20 2.46 16.08 2.09
CA LEU A 20 2.61 17.22 1.17
C LEU A 20 4.07 17.61 0.94
N VAL A 21 4.93 17.46 1.96
CA VAL A 21 6.37 17.75 1.86
C VAL A 21 7.05 16.85 0.82
N HIS A 22 6.53 15.64 0.62
CA HIS A 22 7.08 14.65 -0.30
C HIS A 22 6.50 14.74 -1.73
N TYR A 23 5.46 15.53 -1.99
CA TYR A 23 4.77 15.56 -3.29
C TYR A 23 5.70 15.94 -4.43
N VAL A 24 6.50 16.99 -4.27
CA VAL A 24 7.40 17.45 -5.35
C VAL A 24 8.42 16.36 -5.73
N ALA A 25 8.96 15.64 -4.74
CA ALA A 25 9.88 14.54 -4.99
C ALA A 25 9.17 13.37 -5.69
N LEU A 26 7.98 13.00 -5.22
CA LEU A 26 7.20 11.90 -5.78
C LEU A 26 6.69 12.19 -7.20
N ILE A 27 6.33 13.43 -7.49
CA ILE A 27 5.95 13.89 -8.84
C ILE A 27 7.12 13.74 -9.80
N ARG A 28 8.32 14.15 -9.39
CA ARG A 28 9.51 14.07 -10.23
C ARG A 28 9.96 12.63 -10.47
N SER A 29 9.91 11.79 -9.45
CA SER A 29 10.38 10.41 -9.55
C SER A 29 9.35 9.48 -10.19
N PHE A 30 8.05 9.74 -10.03
CA PHE A 30 7.00 8.79 -10.38
C PHE A 30 5.82 9.39 -11.17
N GLY A 31 5.83 10.69 -11.47
CA GLY A 31 4.82 11.33 -12.32
C GLY A 31 3.42 11.46 -11.71
N ALA A 32 3.26 11.25 -10.41
CA ALA A 32 1.95 11.28 -9.74
C ALA A 32 1.74 12.59 -8.92
N PRO A 33 0.89 13.53 -9.37
CA PRO A 33 0.64 14.84 -8.73
C PRO A 33 -0.12 14.78 -7.40
N ASN A 34 -0.80 13.67 -7.18
CA ASN A 34 -1.50 13.29 -5.99
C ASN A 34 -0.77 12.05 -5.47
N GLY A 35 -0.71 11.83 -4.15
CA GLY A 35 -0.01 10.70 -3.52
C GLY A 35 -0.44 9.28 -3.97
N LEU A 36 -1.12 9.13 -5.11
CA LEU A 36 -1.34 7.93 -5.90
C LEU A 36 -0.11 7.03 -6.00
N CYS A 37 1.10 7.57 -6.25
CA CYS A 37 2.29 6.72 -6.27
C CYS A 37 2.64 6.17 -4.87
N THR A 38 2.55 7.00 -3.82
CA THR A 38 2.67 6.51 -2.43
C THR A 38 1.58 5.52 -2.06
N LEU A 39 0.35 5.70 -2.56
CA LEU A 39 -0.76 4.78 -2.33
C LEU A 39 -0.53 3.45 -3.04
N ILE A 40 -0.09 3.44 -4.29
CA ILE A 40 0.22 2.22 -5.06
C ILE A 40 1.33 1.45 -4.36
N MET A 41 2.39 2.13 -3.94
CA MET A 41 3.51 1.52 -3.22
C MET A 41 3.08 1.01 -1.84
N GLU A 42 2.28 1.79 -1.10
CA GLU A 42 1.77 1.39 0.23
C GLU A 42 0.79 0.21 0.12
N LEU A 43 -0.08 0.18 -0.88
CA LEU A 43 -0.96 -0.95 -1.17
C LEU A 43 -0.16 -2.20 -1.51
N LYS A 44 0.87 -2.08 -2.35
CA LYS A 44 1.74 -3.20 -2.69
C LYS A 44 2.56 -3.67 -1.48
N HIS A 45 3.00 -2.76 -0.62
CA HIS A 45 3.67 -3.07 0.63
C HIS A 45 2.74 -3.77 1.63
N ILE A 46 1.45 -3.39 1.69
CA ILE A 46 0.46 -4.11 2.49
C ILE A 46 0.38 -5.58 2.05
N LYS A 47 0.21 -5.81 0.74
CA LYS A 47 0.06 -7.17 0.18
C LYS A 47 1.34 -8.01 0.26
N ALA A 48 2.50 -7.44 -0.06
CA ALA A 48 3.74 -8.20 -0.12
C ALA A 48 4.45 -8.33 1.25
N VAL A 49 4.12 -7.47 2.22
CA VAL A 49 4.85 -7.40 3.50
C VAL A 49 3.91 -7.47 4.70
N LYS A 50 2.96 -6.53 4.86
CA LYS A 50 2.15 -6.47 6.09
C LYS A 50 1.24 -7.70 6.27
N GLU A 51 0.57 -8.14 5.21
CA GLU A 51 -0.29 -9.33 5.25
C GLU A 51 0.52 -10.62 5.50
N PRO A 52 1.58 -10.94 4.73
CA PRO A 52 2.42 -12.11 4.99
C PRO A 52 3.06 -12.10 6.38
N TRP A 53 3.49 -10.93 6.87
CA TRP A 53 4.04 -10.80 8.22
C TRP A 53 3.01 -11.21 9.28
N ARG A 54 1.76 -10.75 9.15
CA ARG A 54 0.66 -11.10 10.07
C ARG A 54 0.30 -12.60 10.03
N CYS A 55 0.42 -13.23 8.86
CA CYS A 55 0.16 -14.66 8.68
C CYS A 55 1.34 -15.56 9.10
N SER A 56 2.55 -15.02 9.20
CA SER A 56 3.74 -15.78 9.60
C SER A 56 3.73 -16.12 11.09
N ASN A 57 4.47 -17.16 11.47
CA ASN A 57 4.69 -17.49 12.89
C ASN A 57 5.76 -16.62 13.56
N LYS A 58 6.26 -15.58 12.87
CA LYS A 58 7.32 -14.64 13.30
C LYS A 58 8.70 -15.25 13.54
N TYR A 59 8.87 -16.57 13.48
CA TYR A 59 10.17 -17.23 13.55
C TYR A 59 10.75 -17.42 12.15
N LYS A 60 11.88 -16.75 11.86
CA LYS A 60 12.48 -16.72 10.50
C LYS A 60 11.45 -16.29 9.43
N ALA A 61 10.66 -15.27 9.75
CA ALA A 61 9.49 -14.86 8.97
C ALA A 61 9.80 -14.47 7.52
N LEU A 62 10.98 -13.90 7.24
CA LEU A 62 11.33 -13.46 5.89
C LEU A 62 11.20 -14.58 4.84
N GLY A 63 11.72 -15.77 5.15
CA GLY A 63 11.61 -16.92 4.25
C GLY A 63 10.16 -17.37 4.04
N GLN A 64 9.35 -17.33 5.10
CA GLN A 64 7.93 -17.66 5.01
C GLN A 64 7.18 -16.64 4.15
N MET A 65 7.42 -15.35 4.36
CA MET A 65 6.81 -14.26 3.60
C MET A 65 7.15 -14.35 2.11
N LEU A 66 8.41 -14.65 1.78
CA LEU A 66 8.85 -14.87 0.40
C LEU A 66 8.13 -16.07 -0.25
N LEU A 67 8.03 -17.20 0.46
CA LEU A 67 7.32 -18.38 -0.04
C LEU A 67 5.81 -18.11 -0.22
N THR A 68 5.18 -17.37 0.69
CA THR A 68 3.78 -16.97 0.59
C THR A 68 3.55 -16.09 -0.63
N ASN A 69 4.39 -15.06 -0.84
CA ASN A 69 4.29 -14.20 -2.02
C ASN A 69 4.47 -15.01 -3.31
N GLN A 70 5.46 -15.90 -3.36
CA GLN A 70 5.69 -16.76 -4.52
C GLN A 70 4.49 -17.67 -4.82
N CYS A 71 3.83 -18.20 -3.78
CA CYS A 71 2.64 -19.02 -3.93
C CYS A 71 1.47 -18.19 -4.51
N LEU A 72 1.23 -17.00 -3.96
CA LEU A 72 0.19 -16.08 -4.44
C LEU A 72 0.42 -15.69 -5.90
N ASP A 73 1.66 -15.38 -6.29
CA ASP A 73 2.00 -15.04 -7.67
C ASP A 73 1.73 -16.21 -8.63
N LYS A 74 2.06 -17.43 -8.22
CA LYS A 74 1.77 -18.64 -9.01
C LYS A 74 0.27 -18.92 -9.14
N LEU A 75 -0.50 -18.73 -8.06
CA LEU A 75 -1.96 -18.87 -8.09
C LEU A 75 -2.60 -17.82 -9.00
N ALA A 76 -2.13 -16.57 -8.95
CA ALA A 76 -2.60 -15.53 -9.85
C ALA A 76 -2.29 -15.86 -11.33
N ALA A 77 -1.10 -16.37 -11.63
CA ALA A 77 -0.74 -16.80 -12.98
C ALA A 77 -1.60 -18.01 -13.44
N ALA A 78 -1.84 -18.97 -12.56
CA ALA A 78 -2.69 -20.13 -12.86
C ALA A 78 -4.15 -19.73 -13.09
N ALA A 79 -4.68 -18.77 -12.33
CA ALA A 79 -6.05 -18.26 -12.53
C ALA A 79 -6.22 -17.66 -13.93
N VAL A 80 -5.25 -16.87 -14.41
CA VAL A 80 -5.26 -16.32 -15.78
C VAL A 80 -5.20 -17.43 -16.82
N ASP A 81 -4.42 -18.49 -16.58
CA ASP A 81 -4.33 -19.63 -17.50
C ASP A 81 -5.64 -20.44 -17.55
N PHE A 82 -6.28 -20.67 -16.41
CA PHE A 82 -7.57 -21.36 -16.38
C PHE A 82 -8.70 -20.55 -17.02
N GLU A 83 -8.72 -19.22 -16.83
CA GLU A 83 -9.68 -18.34 -17.50
C GLU A 83 -9.53 -18.40 -19.02
N LYS A 84 -8.28 -18.41 -19.50
CA LYS A 84 -7.97 -18.54 -20.93
C LYS A 84 -8.46 -19.87 -21.54
N HIS A 85 -8.49 -20.94 -20.76
CA HIS A 85 -8.94 -22.27 -21.21
C HIS A 85 -10.41 -22.56 -20.86
N GLU A 86 -11.18 -21.56 -20.43
CA GLU A 86 -12.59 -21.70 -20.04
C GLU A 86 -12.82 -22.76 -18.93
N MET A 87 -11.88 -22.86 -17.99
CA MET A 87 -11.92 -23.81 -16.88
C MET A 87 -12.35 -23.19 -15.54
N LEU A 88 -12.84 -21.95 -15.54
CA LEU A 88 -13.27 -21.18 -14.36
C LEU A 88 -14.77 -20.83 -14.41
#